data_AF-A0A939GV80-F1
#
_entry.id   AF-A0A939GV80-F1
#
_cell.length_a   1.000
_cell.length_b   1.000
_cell.length_c   1.000
_cell.angle_alpha   90.00
_cell.angle_beta   90.00
_cell.angle_gamma   90.00
#
_symmetry.space_group_name_H-M   'P 1'
#
loop_
_entity.id
_entity.type
_entity.pdbx_description
1 polymer ?
#
loop_
_entity_poly.entity_id
_entity_poly.type
_entity_poly.pdbx_seq_one_letter_code
_entity_poly.pdbx_strand_id
1 'polypeptide(L)'
;MAATINTNIASINAQRNLTFSGQSLNTTMQRLSSGLRVNSAKDDAAGLAISERMNTQVKGLTVASRNASDGISLAQTTEGALGKIGDMLQRMRELAVQAGNATNSKGDREALQLEVKQLADEVDRVAKQTNFNGQKVLDGSFAGAVFQVGANSGDNITLGALVDTRAEKISSISYASSAQTNIDTAGTASIASYMDAISAGSLTVTLTPGGTTDLPALPPASSPQERLGQVIEAINNKSADTGVVAYLTKQEGSEMYTVEIMSGKTDPNGDPVQVTFAGFSASATGILNATGTIGGSTAGPTTGAAIDARGINDIDVGTQAGAWIGLKKIDSAIDQVNSARATLGAIQTRFETAVNNIDIQVENLAAARGRIIDADFAVETANLSRTQILQQAGTAMVAQANQIPQNVLQLLQG
;
A
#
# COMPACT_ATOMS: atom_id res chain seq x y z
N MET A 1 -21.68 -83.54 36.87
CA MET A 1 -21.66 -82.07 37.03
C MET A 1 -22.72 -81.74 38.07
N ALA A 2 -22.33 -81.38 39.30
CA ALA A 2 -23.28 -81.18 40.40
C ALA A 2 -24.15 -79.94 40.10
N ALA A 3 -25.47 -80.15 39.95
CA ALA A 3 -26.41 -79.06 39.73
C ALA A 3 -26.65 -78.32 41.06
N THR A 4 -25.92 -77.23 41.29
CA THR A 4 -26.14 -76.34 42.44
C THR A 4 -27.38 -75.48 42.19
N ILE A 5 -28.47 -75.72 42.93
CA ILE A 5 -29.78 -75.08 42.70
C ILE A 5 -29.80 -73.59 43.12
N ASN A 6 -28.99 -73.21 44.12
CA ASN A 6 -28.98 -71.85 44.67
C ASN A 6 -28.15 -70.85 43.87
N THR A 7 -27.30 -71.29 42.93
CA THR A 7 -26.47 -70.40 42.11
C THR A 7 -26.55 -70.81 40.66
N ASN A 8 -27.32 -70.07 39.88
CA ASN A 8 -27.51 -70.32 38.45
C ASN A 8 -26.46 -69.57 37.62
N ILE A 9 -25.36 -70.25 37.34
CA ILE A 9 -24.23 -69.70 36.56
C ILE A 9 -24.66 -69.37 35.12
N ALA A 10 -25.61 -70.11 34.53
CA ALA A 10 -26.12 -69.85 33.20
C ALA A 10 -26.92 -68.53 33.14
N SER A 11 -27.74 -68.26 34.15
CA SER A 11 -28.47 -66.99 34.28
C SER A 11 -27.52 -65.81 34.51
N ILE A 12 -26.51 -65.95 35.39
CA ILE A 12 -25.52 -64.89 35.64
C ILE A 12 -24.72 -64.55 34.36
N ASN A 13 -24.30 -65.56 33.60
CA ASN A 13 -23.62 -65.33 32.33
C ASN A 13 -24.54 -64.69 31.27
N ALA A 14 -25.79 -65.14 31.17
CA ALA A 14 -26.78 -64.54 30.27
C ALA A 14 -27.09 -63.07 30.64
N GLN A 15 -27.23 -62.76 31.92
CA GLN A 15 -27.42 -61.39 32.42
C GLN A 15 -26.20 -60.52 32.14
N ARG A 16 -24.97 -61.02 32.37
CA ARG A 16 -23.73 -60.30 32.05
C ARG A 16 -23.63 -59.97 30.56
N ASN A 17 -23.93 -60.93 29.68
CA ASN A 17 -23.95 -60.72 28.23
C ASN A 17 -25.07 -59.77 27.77
N LEU A 18 -26.23 -59.79 28.44
CA LEU A 18 -27.32 -58.84 28.21
C LEU A 18 -26.91 -57.43 28.61
N THR A 19 -26.24 -57.25 29.76
CA THR A 19 -25.71 -55.94 30.18
C THR A 19 -24.66 -55.41 29.21
N PHE A 20 -23.74 -56.24 28.73
CA PHE A 20 -22.77 -55.84 27.70
C PHE A 20 -23.45 -55.42 26.41
N SER A 21 -24.43 -56.20 25.91
CA SER A 21 -25.21 -55.85 24.72
C SER A 21 -26.00 -54.55 24.90
N GLY A 22 -26.56 -54.33 26.10
CA GLY A 22 -27.26 -53.09 26.45
C GLY A 22 -26.35 -51.87 26.48
N GLN A 23 -25.12 -52.00 26.97
CA GLN A 23 -24.12 -50.93 26.91
C GLN A 23 -23.72 -50.62 25.46
N SER A 24 -23.48 -51.65 24.64
CA SER A 24 -23.16 -51.46 23.22
C SER A 24 -24.31 -50.79 22.45
N LEU A 25 -25.57 -51.17 22.70
CA LEU A 25 -26.74 -50.52 22.12
C LEU A 25 -26.77 -49.02 22.46
N ASN A 26 -26.56 -48.66 23.73
CA ASN A 26 -26.54 -47.27 24.17
C ASN A 26 -25.45 -46.45 23.47
N THR A 27 -24.24 -47.02 23.30
CA THR A 27 -23.16 -46.36 22.55
C THR A 27 -23.52 -46.19 21.07
N THR A 28 -24.05 -47.21 20.41
CA THR A 28 -24.46 -47.12 19.00
C THR A 28 -25.58 -46.09 18.80
N MET A 29 -26.55 -46.05 19.71
CA MET A 29 -27.61 -45.03 19.72
C MET A 29 -27.04 -43.62 19.90
N GLN A 30 -26.07 -43.44 20.80
CA GLN A 30 -25.39 -42.16 21.00
C GLN A 30 -24.61 -41.72 19.75
N ARG A 31 -23.91 -42.65 19.08
CA ARG A 31 -23.18 -42.36 17.83
C ARG A 31 -24.11 -42.04 16.67
N LEU A 32 -25.19 -42.80 16.51
CA LEU A 32 -26.19 -42.55 15.47
C LEU A 32 -26.92 -41.22 15.70
N SER A 33 -27.22 -40.88 16.95
CA SER A 33 -27.88 -39.62 17.29
C SER A 33 -26.96 -38.40 17.16
N SER A 34 -25.67 -38.53 17.46
CA SER A 34 -24.71 -37.42 17.35
C SER A 34 -24.07 -37.30 15.96
N GLY A 35 -24.08 -38.38 15.17
CA GLY A 35 -23.33 -38.48 13.93
C GLY A 35 -21.81 -38.59 14.14
N LEU A 36 -21.34 -38.73 15.39
CA LEU A 36 -19.92 -38.77 15.74
C LEU A 36 -19.58 -40.15 16.30
N ARG A 37 -18.51 -40.76 15.76
CA ARG A 37 -17.87 -41.96 16.30
C ARG A 37 -17.22 -41.70 17.65
N VAL A 38 -16.59 -40.53 17.80
CA VAL A 38 -15.90 -40.10 19.03
C VAL A 38 -16.70 -38.94 19.63
N ASN A 39 -17.49 -39.22 20.67
CA ASN A 39 -18.32 -38.20 21.33
C ASN A 39 -17.73 -37.75 22.69
N SER A 40 -16.96 -38.63 23.33
CA SER A 40 -16.29 -38.33 24.61
C SER A 40 -14.85 -38.85 24.64
N ALA A 41 -14.04 -38.34 25.57
CA ALA A 41 -12.66 -38.81 25.78
C ALA A 41 -12.59 -40.30 26.17
N LYS A 42 -13.69 -40.89 26.63
CA LYS A 42 -13.80 -42.33 26.92
C LYS A 42 -13.79 -43.17 25.64
N ASP A 43 -14.29 -42.63 24.53
CA ASP A 43 -14.43 -43.37 23.27
C ASP A 43 -13.09 -43.44 22.52
N ASP A 44 -12.36 -42.32 22.47
CA ASP A 44 -10.98 -42.23 21.96
C ASP A 44 -10.32 -40.92 22.44
N ALA A 45 -9.47 -41.01 23.45
CA ALA A 45 -8.79 -39.84 24.02
C ALA A 45 -7.80 -39.18 23.04
N ALA A 46 -7.11 -39.98 22.22
CA ALA A 46 -6.11 -39.46 21.28
C ALA A 46 -6.79 -38.85 20.04
N GLY A 47 -7.82 -39.52 19.51
CA GLY A 47 -8.65 -39.03 18.41
C GLY A 47 -9.32 -37.70 18.78
N LEU A 48 -9.94 -37.63 19.95
CA LEU A 48 -10.56 -36.38 20.44
C LEU A 48 -9.53 -35.25 20.57
N ALA A 49 -8.37 -35.49 21.17
CA ALA A 49 -7.34 -34.46 21.35
C ALA A 49 -6.77 -33.92 20.02
N ILE A 50 -6.56 -34.79 19.03
CA ILE A 50 -6.12 -34.38 17.69
C ILE A 50 -7.22 -33.55 17.02
N SER A 51 -8.46 -34.00 17.08
CA SER A 51 -9.57 -33.31 16.44
C SER A 51 -9.94 -31.99 17.12
N GLU A 52 -9.76 -31.86 18.43
CA GLU A 52 -9.85 -30.58 19.13
C GLU A 52 -8.77 -29.60 18.66
N ARG A 53 -7.53 -30.07 18.47
CA ARG A 53 -6.46 -29.25 17.89
C ARG A 53 -6.80 -28.81 16.46
N MET A 54 -7.28 -29.72 15.62
CA MET A 54 -7.74 -29.41 14.26
C MET A 54 -8.90 -28.40 14.29
N ASN A 55 -9.85 -28.55 15.22
CA ASN A 55 -10.95 -27.60 15.40
C ASN A 55 -10.45 -26.20 15.81
N THR A 56 -9.49 -26.13 16.72
CA THR A 56 -8.85 -24.87 17.11
C THR A 56 -8.14 -24.22 15.93
N GLN A 57 -7.41 -25.00 15.14
CA GLN A 57 -6.76 -24.49 13.91
C GLN A 57 -7.79 -23.99 12.89
N VAL A 58 -8.85 -24.75 12.60
CA VAL A 58 -9.92 -24.33 11.70
C VAL A 58 -10.54 -23.01 12.17
N LYS A 59 -10.89 -22.89 13.45
CA LYS A 59 -11.43 -21.63 13.99
C LYS A 59 -10.44 -20.48 13.89
N GLY A 60 -9.15 -20.73 14.15
CA GLY A 60 -8.08 -19.75 14.00
C GLY A 60 -7.95 -19.28 12.55
N LEU A 61 -7.94 -20.20 11.60
CA LEU A 61 -7.91 -19.94 10.17
C LEU A 61 -9.16 -19.16 9.69
N THR A 62 -10.35 -19.46 10.19
CA THR A 62 -11.57 -18.70 9.86
C THR A 62 -11.50 -17.25 10.36
N VAL A 63 -10.89 -16.99 11.51
CA VAL A 63 -10.63 -15.61 11.97
C VAL A 63 -9.55 -14.96 11.10
N ALA A 64 -8.49 -15.70 10.75
CA ALA A 64 -7.44 -15.22 9.87
C ALA A 64 -7.94 -14.81 8.47
N SER A 65 -8.88 -15.55 7.87
CA SER A 65 -9.53 -15.18 6.60
C SER A 65 -10.27 -13.84 6.72
N ARG A 66 -10.95 -13.60 7.86
CA ARG A 66 -11.58 -12.30 8.14
C ARG A 66 -10.56 -11.18 8.32
N ASN A 67 -9.49 -11.41 9.08
CA ASN A 67 -8.41 -10.43 9.25
C ASN A 67 -7.75 -10.06 7.90
N ALA A 68 -7.54 -11.05 7.02
CA ALA A 68 -7.04 -10.80 5.67
C ALA A 68 -8.03 -9.96 4.84
N SER A 69 -9.34 -10.23 4.97
CA SER A 69 -10.41 -9.45 4.32
C SER A 69 -10.47 -8.00 4.82
N ASP A 70 -10.20 -7.77 6.11
CA ASP A 70 -10.07 -6.43 6.68
C ASP A 70 -8.83 -5.70 6.10
N GLY A 71 -7.72 -6.43 5.92
CA GLY A 71 -6.52 -5.94 5.24
C GLY A 71 -6.79 -5.52 3.79
N ILE A 72 -7.57 -6.32 3.03
CA ILE A 72 -8.04 -5.96 1.68
C ILE A 72 -8.89 -4.69 1.73
N SER A 73 -9.82 -4.60 2.67
CA SER A 73 -10.72 -3.45 2.81
C SER A 73 -9.97 -2.15 3.11
N LEU A 74 -8.96 -2.22 3.99
CA LEU A 74 -8.07 -1.08 4.26
C LEU A 74 -7.30 -0.68 3.00
N ALA A 75 -6.70 -1.65 2.30
CA ALA A 75 -5.94 -1.38 1.09
C ALA A 75 -6.81 -0.80 -0.03
N GLN A 76 -8.05 -1.28 -0.21
CA GLN A 76 -9.01 -0.75 -1.19
C GLN A 76 -9.50 0.66 -0.84
N THR A 77 -9.80 0.93 0.44
CA THR A 77 -10.18 2.27 0.90
C THR A 77 -9.07 3.26 0.62
N THR A 78 -7.83 2.86 0.90
CA THR A 78 -6.67 3.71 0.71
C THR A 78 -6.38 3.93 -0.78
N GLU A 79 -6.43 2.87 -1.59
CA GLU A 79 -6.27 2.97 -3.05
C GLU A 79 -7.36 3.85 -3.68
N GLY A 80 -8.62 3.70 -3.30
CA GLY A 80 -9.69 4.56 -3.80
C GLY A 80 -9.40 6.06 -3.58
N ALA A 81 -8.88 6.42 -2.41
CA ALA A 81 -8.48 7.79 -2.11
C ALA A 81 -7.24 8.23 -2.92
N LEU A 82 -6.22 7.37 -3.06
CA LEU A 82 -5.04 7.65 -3.88
C LEU A 82 -5.39 7.83 -5.36
N GLY A 83 -6.36 7.07 -5.88
CA GLY A 83 -6.89 7.27 -7.22
C GLY A 83 -7.45 8.68 -7.42
N LYS A 84 -8.22 9.19 -6.44
CA LYS A 84 -8.75 10.57 -6.49
C LYS A 84 -7.68 11.64 -6.37
N ILE A 85 -6.68 11.42 -5.52
CA ILE A 85 -5.50 12.29 -5.48
C ILE A 85 -4.79 12.29 -6.84
N GLY A 86 -4.61 11.12 -7.46
CA GLY A 86 -4.05 10.99 -8.81
C GLY A 86 -4.82 11.78 -9.88
N ASP A 87 -6.16 11.67 -9.90
CA ASP A 87 -7.03 12.42 -10.82
C ASP A 87 -6.82 13.95 -10.65
N MET A 88 -6.77 14.43 -9.41
CA MET A 88 -6.55 15.86 -9.11
C MET A 88 -5.15 16.32 -9.51
N LEU A 89 -4.11 15.53 -9.26
CA LEU A 89 -2.75 15.84 -9.68
C LEU A 89 -2.62 15.89 -11.21
N GLN A 90 -3.29 15.00 -11.94
CA GLN A 90 -3.35 15.06 -13.40
C GLN A 90 -4.02 16.35 -13.87
N ARG A 91 -5.12 16.77 -13.23
CA ARG A 91 -5.76 18.06 -13.52
C ARG A 91 -4.84 19.24 -13.22
N MET A 92 -4.15 19.24 -12.07
CA MET A 92 -3.15 20.26 -11.75
C MET A 92 -2.04 20.32 -12.81
N ARG A 93 -1.62 19.17 -13.34
CA ARG A 93 -0.63 19.08 -14.42
C ARG A 93 -1.14 19.74 -15.70
N GLU A 94 -2.37 19.48 -16.10
CA GLU A 94 -2.99 20.13 -17.27
C GLU A 94 -2.97 21.65 -17.15
N LEU A 95 -3.37 22.16 -15.98
CA LEU A 95 -3.40 23.60 -15.69
C LEU A 95 -1.99 24.20 -15.70
N ALA A 96 -1.00 23.49 -15.16
CA ALA A 96 0.40 23.92 -15.19
C ALA A 96 0.97 23.94 -16.63
N VAL A 97 0.62 22.96 -17.48
CA VAL A 97 0.97 22.99 -18.91
C VAL A 97 0.32 24.19 -19.59
N GLN A 98 -0.96 24.45 -19.31
CA GLN A 98 -1.67 25.59 -19.87
C GLN A 98 -1.02 26.91 -19.43
N ALA A 99 -0.76 27.09 -18.14
CA ALA A 99 -0.14 28.29 -17.57
C ALA A 99 1.28 28.54 -18.12
N GLY A 100 2.01 27.46 -18.43
CA GLY A 100 3.34 27.52 -19.02
C GLY A 100 3.41 28.10 -20.44
N ASN A 101 2.27 28.25 -21.14
CA ASN A 101 2.26 28.83 -22.48
C ASN A 101 2.50 30.36 -22.45
N ALA A 102 3.34 30.84 -23.37
CA ALA A 102 3.74 32.24 -23.44
C ALA A 102 2.62 33.19 -23.87
N THR A 103 1.64 32.69 -24.64
CA THR A 103 0.52 33.50 -25.15
C THR A 103 -0.53 33.85 -24.10
N ASN A 104 -0.49 33.20 -22.93
CA ASN A 104 -1.42 33.50 -21.84
C ASN A 104 -1.04 34.80 -21.13
N SER A 105 -2.04 35.62 -20.84
CA SER A 105 -1.86 36.84 -20.08
C SER A 105 -1.60 36.54 -18.60
N LYS A 106 -1.13 37.54 -17.85
CA LYS A 106 -0.95 37.43 -16.39
C LYS A 106 -2.28 37.13 -15.69
N GLY A 107 -3.36 37.80 -16.09
CA GLY A 107 -4.70 37.54 -15.53
C GLY A 107 -5.20 36.13 -15.78
N ASP A 108 -4.92 35.55 -16.97
CA ASP A 108 -5.28 34.16 -17.25
C ASP A 108 -4.50 33.19 -16.36
N ARG A 109 -3.20 33.43 -16.13
CA ARG A 109 -2.38 32.61 -15.22
C ARG A 109 -2.83 32.72 -13.77
N GLU A 110 -3.21 33.91 -13.32
CA GLU A 110 -3.79 34.11 -11.98
C GLU A 110 -5.10 33.33 -11.80
N ALA A 111 -5.95 33.28 -12.83
CA ALA A 111 -7.17 32.46 -12.78
C ALA A 111 -6.86 30.95 -12.72
N LEU A 112 -5.89 30.46 -13.50
CA LEU A 112 -5.43 29.07 -13.45
C LEU A 112 -4.82 28.72 -12.09
N GLN A 113 -4.07 29.66 -11.49
CA GLN A 113 -3.48 29.50 -10.16
C GLN A 113 -4.53 29.32 -9.07
N LEU A 114 -5.68 29.98 -9.16
CA LEU A 114 -6.77 29.77 -8.21
C LEU A 114 -7.32 28.34 -8.28
N GLU A 115 -7.46 27.76 -9.47
CA GLU A 115 -7.90 26.38 -9.64
C GLU A 115 -6.85 25.39 -9.11
N VAL A 116 -5.57 25.61 -9.42
CA VAL A 116 -4.45 24.80 -8.90
C VAL A 116 -4.42 24.81 -7.37
N LYS A 117 -4.61 25.98 -6.75
CA LYS A 117 -4.66 26.10 -5.29
C LYS A 117 -5.82 25.32 -4.67
N GLN A 118 -7.01 25.42 -5.25
CA GLN A 118 -8.17 24.65 -4.77
C GLN A 118 -7.96 23.14 -4.88
N LEU A 119 -7.31 22.68 -5.95
CA LEU A 119 -6.96 21.27 -6.11
C LEU A 119 -5.92 20.83 -5.08
N ALA A 120 -4.91 21.67 -4.78
CA ALA A 120 -3.92 21.37 -3.74
C ALA A 120 -4.56 21.27 -2.33
N ASP A 121 -5.45 22.20 -2.00
CA ASP A 121 -6.22 22.20 -0.75
C ASP A 121 -7.10 20.95 -0.65
N GLU A 122 -7.71 20.53 -1.77
CA GLU A 122 -8.55 19.34 -1.83
C GLU A 122 -7.73 18.05 -1.71
N VAL A 123 -6.55 17.97 -2.34
CA VAL A 123 -5.59 16.87 -2.15
C VAL A 123 -5.22 16.74 -0.68
N ASP A 124 -4.90 17.86 -0.02
CA ASP A 124 -4.57 17.88 1.41
C ASP A 124 -5.76 17.45 2.29
N ARG A 125 -6.97 17.90 1.95
CA ARG A 125 -8.20 17.49 2.62
C ARG A 125 -8.41 15.98 2.51
N VAL A 126 -8.29 15.40 1.31
CA VAL A 126 -8.45 13.94 1.10
C VAL A 126 -7.39 13.19 1.90
N ALA A 127 -6.12 13.60 1.84
CA ALA A 127 -5.03 12.97 2.60
C ALA A 127 -5.31 12.97 4.12
N LYS A 128 -5.76 14.10 4.67
CA LYS A 128 -6.08 14.25 6.10
C LYS A 128 -7.39 13.58 6.51
N GLN A 129 -8.36 13.41 5.61
CA GLN A 129 -9.68 12.88 5.95
C GLN A 129 -9.79 11.37 5.77
N THR A 130 -9.10 10.77 4.79
CA THR A 130 -9.12 9.32 4.55
C THR A 130 -8.73 8.57 5.82
N ASN A 131 -9.64 7.75 6.29
CA ASN A 131 -9.48 6.97 7.50
C ASN A 131 -10.05 5.57 7.30
N PHE A 132 -9.50 4.63 8.06
CA PHE A 132 -10.03 3.28 8.20
C PHE A 132 -10.15 2.98 9.68
N ASN A 133 -11.38 2.75 10.16
CA ASN A 133 -11.66 2.46 11.56
C ASN A 133 -11.05 3.47 12.56
N GLY A 134 -11.10 4.77 12.22
CA GLY A 134 -10.56 5.86 13.06
C GLY A 134 -9.06 6.11 12.91
N GLN A 135 -8.31 5.24 12.22
CA GLN A 135 -6.89 5.45 11.94
C GLN A 135 -6.73 6.17 10.60
N LYS A 136 -5.89 7.22 10.58
CA LYS A 136 -5.50 7.92 9.35
C LYS A 136 -4.47 7.09 8.60
N VAL A 137 -4.64 7.00 7.29
CA VAL A 137 -3.85 6.10 6.44
C VAL A 137 -2.96 6.81 5.43
N LEU A 138 -3.21 8.11 5.18
CA LEU A 138 -2.56 8.90 4.11
C LEU A 138 -1.86 10.18 4.59
N ASP A 139 -1.88 10.47 5.89
CA ASP A 139 -1.28 11.68 6.47
C ASP A 139 0.16 11.48 7.00
N GLY A 140 0.76 10.33 6.69
CA GLY A 140 2.08 9.93 7.18
C GLY A 140 2.11 9.45 8.64
N SER A 141 1.01 9.51 9.39
CA SER A 141 0.95 8.96 10.76
C SER A 141 0.83 7.43 10.79
N PHE A 142 0.48 6.82 9.66
CA PHE A 142 0.37 5.38 9.51
C PHE A 142 1.75 4.71 9.46
N ALA A 143 2.23 4.24 10.60
CA ALA A 143 3.50 3.52 10.70
C ALA A 143 3.48 2.11 10.09
N GLY A 144 2.28 1.55 9.88
CA GLY A 144 2.07 0.19 9.40
C GLY A 144 0.96 -0.53 10.16
N ALA A 145 0.53 -1.66 9.63
CA ALA A 145 -0.40 -2.57 10.29
C ALA A 145 0.03 -4.02 10.06
N VAL A 146 -0.07 -4.83 11.10
CA VAL A 146 0.24 -6.26 11.05
C VAL A 146 -1.06 -7.03 11.11
N PHE A 147 -1.34 -7.82 10.07
CA PHE A 147 -2.53 -8.65 9.99
C PHE A 147 -2.15 -10.10 10.21
N GLN A 148 -2.72 -10.71 11.26
CA GLN A 148 -2.57 -12.13 11.54
C GLN A 148 -3.43 -12.92 10.55
N VAL A 149 -2.79 -13.63 9.63
CA VAL A 149 -3.42 -14.37 8.52
C VAL A 149 -3.21 -15.88 8.60
N GLY A 150 -2.73 -16.39 9.74
CA GLY A 150 -2.67 -17.83 10.02
C GLY A 150 -3.09 -18.18 11.44
N ALA A 151 -3.16 -19.48 11.71
CA ALA A 151 -3.58 -19.99 13.02
C ALA A 151 -2.46 -19.96 14.07
N ASN A 152 -1.19 -19.84 13.68
CA ASN A 152 -0.06 -19.83 14.62
C ASN A 152 0.53 -18.42 14.78
N SER A 153 1.11 -18.15 15.95
CA SER A 153 1.79 -16.88 16.21
C SER A 153 2.92 -16.65 15.19
N GLY A 154 2.95 -15.47 14.57
CA GLY A 154 3.95 -15.10 13.57
C GLY A 154 3.48 -15.24 12.12
N ASP A 155 2.37 -15.93 11.85
CA ASP A 155 1.77 -16.03 10.52
C ASP A 155 1.05 -14.73 10.14
N ASN A 156 1.81 -13.69 9.80
CA ASN A 156 1.27 -12.37 9.49
C ASN A 156 1.70 -11.81 8.13
N ILE A 157 0.84 -10.94 7.60
CA ILE A 157 1.16 -10.04 6.50
C ILE A 157 1.25 -8.64 7.08
N THR A 158 2.41 -8.00 6.90
CA THR A 158 2.63 -6.62 7.33
C THR A 158 2.41 -5.69 6.15
N LEU A 159 1.52 -4.71 6.35
CA LEU A 159 1.44 -3.51 5.54
C LEU A 159 2.40 -2.48 6.15
N GLY A 160 3.42 -2.09 5.39
CA GLY A 160 4.39 -1.08 5.84
C GLY A 160 3.79 0.31 5.98
N ALA A 161 4.63 1.28 6.35
CA ALA A 161 4.23 2.68 6.34
C ALA A 161 3.76 3.08 4.93
N LEU A 162 2.64 3.79 4.88
CA LEU A 162 2.13 4.37 3.65
C LEU A 162 2.82 5.70 3.37
N VAL A 163 2.86 6.10 2.10
CA VAL A 163 3.37 7.42 1.72
C VAL A 163 2.52 8.52 2.34
N ASP A 164 3.16 9.60 2.76
CA ASP A 164 2.49 10.81 3.23
C ASP A 164 2.03 11.63 2.02
N THR A 165 0.72 11.61 1.74
CA THR A 165 0.15 12.33 0.60
C THR A 165 -0.38 13.71 0.95
N ARG A 166 -0.02 14.27 2.11
CA ARG A 166 -0.33 15.67 2.40
C ARG A 166 0.33 16.58 1.38
N ALA A 167 -0.30 17.71 1.09
CA ALA A 167 0.21 18.63 0.07
C ALA A 167 1.67 19.06 0.35
N GLU A 168 2.07 19.17 1.63
CA GLU A 168 3.44 19.53 2.02
C GLU A 168 4.50 18.44 1.75
N LYS A 169 4.11 17.18 1.53
CA LYS A 169 5.04 16.03 1.51
C LYS A 169 4.93 15.12 0.30
N ILE A 170 3.82 15.20 -0.45
CA ILE A 170 3.53 14.34 -1.60
C ILE A 170 4.52 14.51 -2.77
N SER A 171 5.25 15.63 -2.84
CA SER A 171 6.33 15.79 -3.83
C SER A 171 7.68 15.57 -3.16
N SER A 172 8.43 14.57 -3.62
CA SER A 172 9.77 14.24 -3.09
C SER A 172 10.87 15.16 -3.57
N ILE A 173 10.60 16.09 -4.46
CA ILE A 173 11.65 16.90 -5.05
C ILE A 173 11.62 18.32 -4.48
N SER A 174 12.81 18.87 -4.26
CA SER A 174 13.03 20.27 -3.98
C SER A 174 13.75 20.89 -5.19
N TYR A 175 13.50 22.17 -5.43
CA TYR A 175 14.07 22.89 -6.56
C TYR A 175 14.86 24.09 -6.08
N ALA A 176 15.98 24.35 -6.75
CA ALA A 176 16.65 25.62 -6.62
C ALA A 176 16.37 26.45 -7.86
N SER A 177 15.94 27.68 -7.65
CA SER A 177 15.84 28.72 -8.67
C SER A 177 16.77 29.87 -8.34
N SER A 178 17.15 30.63 -9.37
CA SER A 178 17.82 31.91 -9.21
C SER A 178 17.10 32.95 -10.04
N ALA A 179 16.61 33.99 -9.39
CA ALA A 179 15.96 35.12 -10.03
C ALA A 179 16.85 36.34 -9.92
N GLN A 180 17.21 36.94 -11.07
CA GLN A 180 17.80 38.27 -11.10
C GLN A 180 16.75 39.27 -11.55
N THR A 181 16.39 40.18 -10.64
CA THR A 181 15.40 41.23 -10.85
C THR A 181 16.05 42.56 -11.26
N ASN A 182 15.25 43.49 -11.77
CA ASN A 182 15.64 44.87 -12.07
C ASN A 182 16.76 45.02 -13.13
N ILE A 183 16.78 44.17 -14.16
CA ILE A 183 17.69 44.35 -15.30
C ILE A 183 17.17 45.51 -16.16
N ASP A 184 17.79 46.68 -16.02
CA ASP A 184 17.47 47.88 -16.81
C ASP A 184 18.01 47.75 -18.24
N THR A 185 17.10 47.89 -19.20
CA THR A 185 17.37 47.79 -20.64
C THR A 185 17.15 49.10 -21.41
N ALA A 186 16.71 50.19 -20.77
CA ALA A 186 16.38 51.46 -21.43
C ALA A 186 17.04 52.72 -20.81
N GLY A 187 17.61 52.64 -19.59
CA GLY A 187 18.24 53.75 -18.85
C GLY A 187 19.79 53.73 -18.85
N THR A 188 20.42 53.81 -17.66
CA THR A 188 21.87 53.50 -17.52
C THR A 188 22.00 51.99 -17.66
N ALA A 189 21.95 51.51 -18.91
CA ALA A 189 21.79 50.11 -19.24
C ALA A 189 22.78 49.27 -18.44
N SER A 190 22.24 48.32 -17.67
CA SER A 190 23.06 47.36 -16.92
C SER A 190 23.98 46.55 -17.86
N ILE A 191 23.58 46.46 -19.13
CA ILE A 191 24.27 45.81 -20.25
C ILE A 191 24.94 46.88 -21.13
N ALA A 192 26.16 47.29 -20.81
CA ALA A 192 26.89 48.30 -21.58
C ALA A 192 27.65 47.73 -22.79
N SER A 193 27.99 46.44 -22.77
CA SER A 193 28.78 45.74 -23.78
C SER A 193 27.92 44.94 -24.77
N TYR A 194 26.67 45.35 -25.00
CA TYR A 194 25.74 44.61 -25.85
C TYR A 194 26.19 44.53 -27.32
N MET A 195 27.06 45.43 -27.78
CA MET A 195 27.58 45.44 -29.15
C MET A 195 28.77 44.49 -29.37
N ASP A 196 29.36 43.94 -28.30
CA ASP A 196 30.53 43.06 -28.41
C ASP A 196 30.11 41.61 -28.68
N ALA A 197 30.77 40.94 -29.64
CA ALA A 197 30.53 39.51 -29.87
C ALA A 197 31.10 38.68 -28.72
N ILE A 198 30.38 37.63 -28.32
CA ILE A 198 30.82 36.69 -27.28
C ILE A 198 31.17 35.36 -27.96
N SER A 199 32.43 34.91 -27.85
CA SER A 199 32.90 33.68 -28.50
C SER A 199 32.31 32.43 -27.86
N ALA A 200 32.18 31.34 -28.64
CA ALA A 200 31.79 30.04 -28.10
C ALA A 200 32.77 29.61 -26.98
N GLY A 201 32.24 28.96 -25.93
CA GLY A 201 33.02 28.49 -24.79
C GLY A 201 33.45 29.57 -23.78
N SER A 202 33.13 30.85 -24.02
CA SER A 202 33.34 31.90 -23.02
C SER A 202 32.25 31.93 -21.95
N LEU A 203 31.05 31.46 -22.29
CA LEU A 203 29.93 31.25 -21.37
C LEU A 203 29.74 29.74 -21.17
N THR A 204 29.72 29.29 -19.93
CA THR A 204 29.58 27.86 -19.62
C THR A 204 28.60 27.62 -18.48
N VAL A 205 27.92 26.48 -18.54
CA VAL A 205 27.03 25.96 -17.48
C VAL A 205 27.61 24.65 -16.99
N THR A 206 27.96 24.56 -15.70
CA THR A 206 28.54 23.35 -15.11
C THR A 206 27.61 22.74 -14.09
N LEU A 207 27.29 21.46 -14.26
CA LEU A 207 26.51 20.67 -13.30
C LEU A 207 27.45 19.83 -12.42
N THR A 208 27.19 19.83 -11.12
CA THR A 208 27.91 19.00 -10.15
C THR A 208 26.94 18.08 -9.41
N PRO A 209 26.85 16.78 -9.75
CA PRO A 209 27.57 16.05 -10.80
C PRO A 209 26.94 16.23 -12.20
N GLY A 210 27.74 16.28 -13.27
CA GLY A 210 27.22 16.39 -14.64
C GLY A 210 28.15 17.00 -15.70
N GLY A 211 29.23 17.66 -15.27
CA GLY A 211 30.25 18.21 -16.18
C GLY A 211 29.90 19.61 -16.71
N THR A 212 30.79 20.17 -17.52
CA THR A 212 30.70 21.53 -18.06
C THR A 212 30.21 21.51 -19.50
N THR A 213 29.20 22.32 -19.81
CA THR A 213 28.67 22.51 -21.15
C THR A 213 28.88 23.94 -21.60
N ASP A 214 29.48 24.09 -22.79
CA ASP A 214 29.70 25.40 -23.41
C ASP A 214 28.43 25.91 -24.10
N LEU A 215 28.13 27.18 -23.89
CA LEU A 215 27.07 27.87 -24.61
C LEU A 215 27.54 28.29 -26.01
N PRO A 216 26.61 28.40 -26.98
CA PRO A 216 26.93 28.85 -28.33
C PRO A 216 27.46 30.30 -28.33
N ALA A 217 28.18 30.66 -29.39
CA ALA A 217 28.62 32.04 -29.60
C ALA A 217 27.41 32.98 -29.75
N LEU A 218 27.53 34.19 -29.18
CA LEU A 218 26.50 35.22 -29.32
C LEU A 218 27.00 36.32 -30.25
N PRO A 219 26.27 36.63 -31.34
CA PRO A 219 26.61 37.74 -32.22
C PRO A 219 26.46 39.10 -31.49
N PRO A 220 26.98 40.20 -32.05
CA PRO A 220 26.64 41.56 -31.61
C PRO A 220 25.13 41.77 -31.58
N ALA A 221 24.61 42.45 -30.55
CA ALA A 221 23.21 42.81 -30.45
C ALA A 221 22.99 44.29 -30.84
N SER A 222 21.81 44.62 -31.35
CA SER A 222 21.42 45.99 -31.70
C SER A 222 20.82 46.75 -30.51
N SER A 223 20.43 46.04 -29.44
CA SER A 223 19.90 46.61 -28.21
C SER A 223 20.25 45.75 -26.97
N PRO A 224 20.25 46.33 -25.75
CA PRO A 224 20.35 45.58 -24.51
C PRO A 224 19.28 44.47 -24.36
N GLN A 225 18.07 44.73 -24.83
CA GLN A 225 16.96 43.77 -24.81
C GLN A 225 17.26 42.56 -25.71
N GLU A 226 17.77 42.82 -26.92
CA GLU A 226 18.16 41.76 -27.84
C GLU A 226 19.30 40.92 -27.27
N ARG A 227 20.30 41.55 -26.61
CA ARG A 227 21.37 40.83 -25.91
C ARG A 227 20.80 39.89 -24.84
N LEU A 228 19.86 40.37 -24.04
CA LEU A 228 19.24 39.56 -22.98
C LEU A 228 18.47 38.36 -23.56
N GLY A 229 17.74 38.58 -24.66
CA GLY A 229 17.07 37.50 -25.40
C GLY A 229 18.04 36.46 -25.94
N GLN A 230 19.15 36.88 -26.57
CA GLN A 230 20.20 35.99 -27.08
C GLN A 230 20.84 35.14 -25.98
N VAL A 231 21.09 35.72 -24.79
CA VAL A 231 21.65 34.97 -23.66
C VAL A 231 20.67 33.88 -23.18
N ILE A 232 19.39 34.20 -23.09
CA ILE A 232 18.35 33.25 -22.66
C ILE A 232 18.16 32.15 -23.71
N GLU A 233 18.18 32.51 -24.99
CA GLU A 233 18.15 31.55 -26.09
C GLU A 233 19.36 30.60 -26.03
N ALA A 234 20.57 31.12 -25.79
CA ALA A 234 21.77 30.29 -25.66
C ALA A 234 21.68 29.29 -24.50
N ILE A 235 21.16 29.71 -23.34
CA ILE A 235 20.91 28.80 -22.20
C ILE A 235 19.88 27.74 -22.59
N ASN A 236 18.74 28.15 -23.15
CA ASN A 236 17.64 27.26 -23.49
C ASN A 236 17.99 26.27 -24.63
N ASN A 237 18.83 26.66 -25.58
CA ASN A 237 19.34 25.78 -26.64
C ASN A 237 20.19 24.61 -26.09
N LYS A 238 20.77 24.77 -24.91
CA LYS A 238 21.51 23.72 -24.19
C LYS A 238 20.73 23.08 -23.05
N SER A 239 19.42 23.32 -22.96
CA SER A 239 18.56 22.75 -21.92
C SER A 239 18.45 21.22 -21.97
N ALA A 240 18.57 20.59 -23.13
CA ALA A 240 18.57 19.12 -23.24
C ALA A 240 19.79 18.48 -22.58
N ASP A 241 20.97 19.12 -22.71
CA ASP A 241 22.23 18.63 -22.14
C ASP A 241 22.34 18.99 -20.66
N THR A 242 22.01 20.25 -20.32
CA THR A 242 22.20 20.81 -18.98
C THR A 242 21.00 20.62 -18.05
N GLY A 243 19.79 20.44 -18.59
CA GLY A 243 18.55 20.50 -17.82
C GLY A 243 18.20 21.89 -17.27
N VAL A 244 18.94 22.93 -17.68
CA VAL A 244 18.75 24.32 -17.23
C VAL A 244 17.89 25.06 -18.24
N VAL A 245 16.90 25.80 -17.73
CA VAL A 245 16.03 26.68 -18.52
C VAL A 245 16.02 28.07 -17.93
N ALA A 246 15.92 29.08 -18.77
CA ALA A 246 15.85 30.48 -18.40
C ALA A 246 14.57 31.11 -18.97
N TYR A 247 13.87 31.89 -18.13
CA TYR A 247 12.67 32.64 -18.49
C TYR A 247 12.92 34.13 -18.35
N LEU A 248 12.27 34.90 -19.23
CA LEU A 248 12.29 36.35 -19.23
C LEU A 248 10.91 36.89 -18.91
N THR A 249 10.79 37.71 -17.88
CA THR A 249 9.54 38.39 -17.53
C THR A 249 9.77 39.90 -17.49
N LYS A 250 9.00 40.67 -18.26
CA LYS A 250 9.00 42.13 -18.16
C LYS A 250 8.23 42.57 -16.91
N GLN A 251 8.81 43.48 -16.14
CA GLN A 251 8.15 44.02 -14.95
C GLN A 251 7.10 45.07 -15.36
N GLU A 252 5.89 44.90 -14.86
CA GLU A 252 4.73 45.75 -15.17
C GLU A 252 5.01 47.22 -14.81
N GLY A 253 4.76 48.13 -15.76
CA GLY A 253 4.97 49.58 -15.57
C GLY A 253 6.42 50.07 -15.62
N SER A 254 7.39 49.24 -16.02
CA SER A 254 8.80 49.63 -16.17
C SER A 254 9.46 48.99 -17.41
N GLU A 255 10.65 49.48 -17.79
CA GLU A 255 11.52 48.85 -18.81
C GLU A 255 12.52 47.84 -18.20
N MET A 256 12.21 47.37 -17.00
CA MET A 256 13.02 46.38 -16.29
C MET A 256 12.55 44.97 -16.60
N TYR A 257 13.52 44.06 -16.66
CA TYR A 257 13.30 42.64 -16.84
C TYR A 257 13.78 41.84 -15.64
N THR A 258 13.10 40.74 -15.39
CA THR A 258 13.53 39.67 -14.47
C THR A 258 13.92 38.46 -15.29
N VAL A 259 15.11 37.93 -15.04
CA VAL A 259 15.56 36.64 -15.57
C VAL A 259 15.50 35.61 -14.47
N GLU A 260 14.74 34.54 -14.70
CA GLU A 260 14.63 33.40 -13.78
C GLU A 260 15.29 32.20 -14.43
N ILE A 261 16.32 31.66 -13.80
CA ILE A 261 17.03 30.47 -14.25
C ILE A 261 16.71 29.33 -13.30
N MET A 262 16.41 28.16 -13.86
CA MET A 262 16.00 26.98 -13.13
C MET A 262 16.73 25.75 -13.64
N SER A 263 16.96 24.79 -12.76
CA SER A 263 17.54 23.48 -13.09
C SER A 263 16.53 22.37 -12.86
N GLY A 264 16.34 21.51 -13.86
CA GLY A 264 15.45 20.35 -13.79
C GLY A 264 16.13 19.09 -13.27
N LYS A 265 17.41 19.18 -12.91
CA LYS A 265 18.21 18.05 -12.45
C LYS A 265 18.16 17.99 -10.93
N THR A 266 17.65 16.88 -10.42
CA THR A 266 17.69 16.53 -9.00
C THR A 266 18.65 15.37 -8.78
N ASP A 267 19.22 15.29 -7.59
CA ASP A 267 19.99 14.14 -7.15
C ASP A 267 19.05 12.94 -6.85
N PRO A 268 19.59 11.75 -6.52
CA PRO A 268 18.76 10.60 -6.15
C PRO A 268 17.88 10.80 -4.90
N ASN A 269 18.19 11.79 -4.05
CA ASN A 269 17.41 12.12 -2.85
C ASN A 269 16.27 13.10 -3.15
N GLY A 270 16.24 13.66 -4.37
CA GLY A 270 15.27 14.67 -4.80
C GLY A 270 15.72 16.10 -4.53
N ASP A 271 16.97 16.34 -4.15
CA ASP A 271 17.52 17.68 -3.92
C ASP A 271 18.11 18.28 -5.20
N PRO A 272 18.15 19.61 -5.36
CA PRO A 272 18.63 20.24 -6.58
C PRO A 272 20.13 20.02 -6.77
N VAL A 273 20.50 19.57 -7.97
CA VAL A 273 21.90 19.48 -8.40
C VAL A 273 22.50 20.87 -8.51
N GLN A 274 23.73 21.04 -8.02
CA GLN A 274 24.41 22.33 -8.10
C GLN A 274 24.73 22.69 -9.55
N VAL A 275 24.30 23.86 -9.99
CA VAL A 275 24.58 24.44 -11.31
C VAL A 275 25.39 25.70 -11.13
N THR A 276 26.59 25.76 -11.69
CA THR A 276 27.44 26.96 -11.66
C THR A 276 27.53 27.57 -13.06
N PHE A 277 27.42 28.89 -13.10
CA PHE A 277 27.57 29.68 -14.32
C PHE A 277 28.94 30.36 -14.34
N ALA A 278 29.64 30.30 -15.48
CA ALA A 278 30.90 31.01 -15.68
C ALA A 278 30.84 31.88 -16.94
N GLY A 279 31.58 33.01 -16.92
CA GLY A 279 31.66 33.96 -18.03
C GLY A 279 30.56 35.02 -18.11
N PHE A 280 29.50 34.92 -17.30
CA PHE A 280 28.43 35.92 -17.25
C PHE A 280 28.94 37.24 -16.62
N SER A 281 28.34 38.37 -16.94
CA SER A 281 28.56 39.65 -16.25
C SER A 281 27.40 40.61 -16.52
N ALA A 282 27.13 41.55 -15.61
CA ALA A 282 26.09 42.56 -15.84
C ALA A 282 26.32 43.31 -17.16
N SER A 283 27.56 43.75 -17.42
CA SER A 283 27.89 44.54 -18.61
C SER A 283 27.72 43.78 -19.92
N ALA A 284 28.08 42.50 -19.98
CA ALA A 284 28.07 41.72 -21.23
C ALA A 284 26.77 40.93 -21.46
N THR A 285 26.21 40.35 -20.40
CA THR A 285 25.05 39.43 -20.50
C THR A 285 23.82 39.95 -19.77
N GLY A 286 23.90 41.03 -18.99
CA GLY A 286 22.83 41.51 -18.12
C GLY A 286 22.58 40.66 -16.89
N ILE A 287 23.28 39.53 -16.78
CA ILE A 287 23.21 38.61 -15.65
C ILE A 287 24.50 38.77 -14.84
N LEU A 288 24.38 39.16 -13.58
CA LEU A 288 25.50 39.31 -12.65
C LEU A 288 26.17 37.96 -12.42
N ASN A 289 27.50 37.96 -12.35
CA ASN A 289 28.28 36.77 -12.05
C ASN A 289 29.29 37.07 -10.97
N ALA A 290 29.22 36.30 -9.88
CA ALA A 290 30.30 36.22 -8.92
C ALA A 290 30.30 34.83 -8.27
N THR A 291 30.35 33.74 -9.05
CA THR A 291 30.09 32.34 -8.61
C THR A 291 28.61 32.05 -8.31
N GLY A 292 27.74 32.30 -9.30
CA GLY A 292 26.31 32.01 -9.23
C GLY A 292 26.03 30.51 -9.28
N THR A 293 25.88 29.89 -8.09
CA THR A 293 25.53 28.48 -7.94
C THR A 293 24.02 28.36 -7.68
N ILE A 294 23.29 27.61 -8.50
CA ILE A 294 21.89 27.21 -8.27
C ILE A 294 21.91 25.81 -7.65
N GLY A 295 21.39 25.65 -6.43
CA GLY A 295 21.42 24.38 -5.70
C GLY A 295 22.74 24.18 -4.95
N GLY A 296 22.66 23.85 -3.66
CA GLY A 296 23.80 23.81 -2.73
C GLY A 296 23.61 24.70 -1.51
N SER A 297 23.96 24.20 -0.31
CA SER A 297 23.83 24.91 0.98
C SER A 297 24.79 26.12 1.15
N THR A 298 25.26 26.72 0.07
CA THR A 298 26.09 27.94 0.12
C THR A 298 25.61 28.89 -0.96
N ALA A 299 24.94 29.94 -0.49
CA ALA A 299 24.46 31.07 -1.28
C ALA A 299 25.59 31.80 -2.02
N GLY A 300 25.27 32.31 -3.21
CA GLY A 300 26.02 33.33 -3.96
C GLY A 300 25.08 34.05 -4.95
N PRO A 301 25.34 35.33 -5.30
CA PRO A 301 24.43 36.46 -5.10
C PRO A 301 23.71 36.92 -6.40
N THR A 302 22.53 37.56 -6.39
CA THR A 302 21.82 38.32 -5.34
C THR A 302 20.33 37.97 -5.26
N THR A 303 19.80 37.93 -4.02
CA THR A 303 18.43 37.56 -3.59
C THR A 303 18.12 36.06 -3.54
N GLY A 304 19.00 35.29 -2.89
CA GLY A 304 18.73 33.96 -2.32
C GLY A 304 18.41 32.87 -3.35
N ALA A 305 19.24 31.83 -3.43
CA ALA A 305 18.77 30.58 -4.02
C ALA A 305 17.61 30.08 -3.15
N ALA A 306 16.38 30.41 -3.55
CA ALA A 306 15.20 29.92 -2.88
C ALA A 306 15.15 28.42 -3.19
N ILE A 307 15.38 27.61 -2.15
CA ILE A 307 15.03 26.21 -2.22
C ILE A 307 13.52 26.17 -2.06
N ASP A 308 12.83 25.91 -3.16
CA ASP A 308 11.41 25.60 -3.08
C ASP A 308 11.28 24.26 -2.35
N ALA A 309 10.58 24.30 -1.22
CA ALA A 309 10.40 23.17 -0.34
C ALA A 309 9.67 22.04 -1.07
N ARG A 310 9.84 20.83 -0.54
CA ARG A 310 9.09 19.64 -0.96
C ARG A 310 7.58 19.90 -0.82
N GLY A 311 6.79 19.20 -1.63
CA GLY A 311 5.34 19.33 -1.66
C GLY A 311 4.77 20.21 -2.77
N ILE A 312 3.44 20.25 -2.84
CA ILE A 312 2.61 20.93 -3.82
C ILE A 312 1.82 22.13 -3.25
N ASN A 313 1.92 22.39 -1.94
CA ASN A 313 1.14 23.45 -1.27
C ASN A 313 1.47 24.86 -1.79
N ASP A 314 2.75 25.10 -2.09
CA ASP A 314 3.25 26.42 -2.49
C ASP A 314 3.52 26.49 -4.00
N ILE A 315 2.87 25.65 -4.81
CA ILE A 315 2.97 25.74 -6.27
C ILE A 315 2.36 27.06 -6.73
N ASP A 316 3.15 27.86 -7.44
CA ASP A 316 2.71 29.08 -8.12
C ASP A 316 2.84 28.91 -9.63
N VAL A 317 1.72 28.85 -10.36
CA VAL A 317 1.66 28.85 -11.83
C VAL A 317 1.37 30.24 -12.42
N GLY A 318 1.40 31.29 -11.60
CA GLY A 318 1.22 32.68 -12.02
C GLY A 318 2.30 33.19 -12.99
N THR A 319 3.46 32.54 -13.02
CA THR A 319 4.57 32.82 -13.95
C THR A 319 4.89 31.60 -14.82
N GLN A 320 5.50 31.81 -15.98
CA GLN A 320 5.94 30.68 -16.83
C GLN A 320 7.00 29.83 -16.13
N ALA A 321 7.89 30.48 -15.38
CA ALA A 321 8.90 29.81 -14.58
C ALA A 321 8.25 28.94 -13.48
N GLY A 322 7.30 29.51 -12.73
CA GLY A 322 6.57 28.81 -11.69
C GLY A 322 5.72 27.65 -12.22
N ALA A 323 5.07 27.82 -13.38
CA ALA A 323 4.33 26.74 -14.05
C ALA A 323 5.22 25.54 -14.39
N TRP A 324 6.47 25.79 -14.80
CA TRP A 324 7.44 24.73 -15.06
C TRP A 324 7.88 24.00 -13.78
N ILE A 325 8.07 24.73 -12.66
CA ILE A 325 8.36 24.12 -11.34
C ILE A 325 7.16 23.26 -10.89
N GLY A 326 5.96 23.81 -11.03
CA GLY A 326 4.70 23.12 -10.73
C GLY A 326 4.60 21.79 -11.48
N LEU A 327 4.86 21.79 -12.79
CA LEU A 327 4.86 20.56 -13.59
C LEU A 327 5.76 19.49 -13.03
N LYS A 328 7.00 19.85 -12.68
CA LYS A 328 7.94 18.89 -12.13
C LYS A 328 7.52 18.35 -10.77
N LYS A 329 7.08 19.22 -9.86
CA LYS A 329 6.61 18.84 -8.54
C LYS A 329 5.40 17.92 -8.62
N ILE A 330 4.47 18.22 -9.53
CA ILE A 330 3.28 17.41 -9.80
C ILE A 330 3.67 16.07 -10.41
N ASP A 331 4.61 16.02 -11.36
CA ASP A 331 5.10 14.77 -11.94
C ASP A 331 5.71 13.87 -10.84
N SER A 332 6.55 14.41 -9.95
CA SER A 332 7.05 13.63 -8.81
C SER A 332 5.95 13.19 -7.84
N ALA A 333 4.91 14.01 -7.64
CA ALA A 333 3.78 13.64 -6.78
C ALA A 333 2.96 12.52 -7.42
N ILE A 334 2.73 12.56 -8.74
CA ILE A 334 2.08 11.50 -9.50
C ILE A 334 2.88 10.21 -9.40
N ASP A 335 4.21 10.27 -9.52
CA ASP A 335 5.08 9.09 -9.38
C ASP A 335 5.02 8.50 -7.97
N GLN A 336 5.01 9.33 -6.92
CA GLN A 336 4.83 8.85 -5.55
C GLN A 336 3.48 8.16 -5.35
N VAL A 337 2.39 8.77 -5.84
CA VAL A 337 1.05 8.18 -5.77
C VAL A 337 1.03 6.86 -6.51
N ASN A 338 1.50 6.81 -7.77
CA ASN A 338 1.53 5.58 -8.55
C ASN A 338 2.35 4.47 -7.90
N SER A 339 3.49 4.80 -7.29
CA SER A 339 4.30 3.84 -6.53
C SER A 339 3.52 3.30 -5.33
N ALA A 340 2.87 4.17 -4.54
CA ALA A 340 2.06 3.76 -3.42
C ALA A 340 0.88 2.86 -3.85
N ARG A 341 0.17 3.22 -4.93
CA ARG A 341 -0.90 2.40 -5.50
C ARG A 341 -0.41 1.03 -5.95
N ALA A 342 0.77 0.96 -6.57
CA ALA A 342 1.39 -0.31 -6.95
C ALA A 342 1.71 -1.19 -5.73
N THR A 343 2.25 -0.61 -4.65
CA THR A 343 2.50 -1.37 -3.41
C THR A 343 1.22 -1.89 -2.75
N LEU A 344 0.15 -1.08 -2.74
CA LEU A 344 -1.16 -1.50 -2.22
C LEU A 344 -1.78 -2.59 -3.08
N GLY A 345 -1.69 -2.49 -4.41
CA GLY A 345 -2.14 -3.54 -5.33
C GLY A 345 -1.41 -4.86 -5.09
N ALA A 346 -0.08 -4.82 -4.94
CA ALA A 346 0.70 -6.03 -4.61
C ALA A 346 0.25 -6.65 -3.27
N ILE A 347 -0.07 -5.83 -2.27
CA ILE A 347 -0.55 -6.30 -0.97
C ILE A 347 -1.97 -6.86 -1.05
N GLN A 348 -2.86 -6.27 -1.85
CA GLN A 348 -4.19 -6.83 -2.12
C GLN A 348 -4.08 -8.25 -2.70
N THR A 349 -3.25 -8.45 -3.72
CA THR A 349 -3.01 -9.79 -4.30
C THR A 349 -2.42 -10.76 -3.27
N ARG A 350 -1.52 -10.30 -2.38
CA ARG A 350 -1.00 -11.13 -1.29
C ARG A 350 -2.07 -11.53 -0.29
N PHE A 351 -3.00 -10.64 0.07
CA PHE A 351 -4.12 -10.98 0.94
C PHE A 351 -5.12 -11.92 0.26
N GLU A 352 -5.47 -11.71 -1.02
CA GLU A 352 -6.37 -12.59 -1.78
C GLU A 352 -5.80 -14.01 -1.90
N THR A 353 -4.51 -14.12 -2.21
CA THR A 353 -3.82 -15.43 -2.27
C THR A 353 -3.74 -16.09 -0.89
N ALA A 354 -3.55 -15.30 0.18
CA ALA A 354 -3.61 -15.82 1.55
C ALA A 354 -5.01 -16.35 1.90
N VAL A 355 -6.08 -15.61 1.58
CA VAL A 355 -7.47 -16.05 1.80
C VAL A 355 -7.73 -17.39 1.09
N ASN A 356 -7.40 -17.48 -0.20
CA ASN A 356 -7.59 -18.72 -0.96
C ASN A 356 -6.83 -19.91 -0.34
N ASN A 357 -5.60 -19.70 0.14
CA ASN A 357 -4.83 -20.75 0.82
C ASN A 357 -5.44 -21.12 2.19
N ILE A 358 -5.88 -20.14 2.98
CA ILE A 358 -6.55 -20.35 4.26
C ILE A 358 -7.81 -21.19 4.06
N ASP A 359 -8.62 -20.89 3.06
CA ASP A 359 -9.86 -21.62 2.78
C ASP A 359 -9.59 -23.09 2.40
N ILE A 360 -8.56 -23.34 1.57
CA ILE A 360 -8.09 -24.70 1.26
C ILE A 360 -7.63 -25.44 2.52
N GLN A 361 -6.92 -24.76 3.43
CA GLN A 361 -6.47 -25.38 4.69
C GLN A 361 -7.66 -25.68 5.62
N VAL A 362 -8.63 -24.77 5.71
CA VAL A 362 -9.87 -24.99 6.47
C VAL A 362 -10.62 -26.21 5.94
N GLU A 363 -10.79 -26.33 4.63
CA GLU A 363 -11.46 -27.47 4.00
C GLU A 363 -10.71 -28.79 4.30
N ASN A 364 -9.40 -28.82 4.07
CA ASN A 364 -8.59 -30.01 4.31
C ASN A 364 -8.57 -30.44 5.78
N LEU A 365 -8.46 -29.48 6.72
CA LEU A 365 -8.50 -29.77 8.15
C LEU A 365 -9.90 -30.19 8.61
N ALA A 366 -10.96 -29.60 8.06
CA ALA A 366 -12.33 -30.01 8.33
C ALA A 366 -12.58 -31.45 7.84
N ALA A 367 -12.13 -31.79 6.62
CA ALA A 367 -12.22 -33.13 6.08
C ALA A 367 -11.37 -34.15 6.87
N ALA A 368 -10.16 -33.77 7.29
CA ALA A 368 -9.32 -34.59 8.16
C ALA A 368 -9.97 -34.82 9.52
N ARG A 369 -10.59 -33.79 10.11
CA ARG A 369 -11.33 -33.89 11.37
C ARG A 369 -12.54 -34.81 11.24
N GLY A 370 -13.31 -34.68 10.15
CA GLY A 370 -14.46 -35.54 9.88
C GLY A 370 -14.09 -37.02 9.81
N ARG A 371 -12.98 -37.37 9.15
CA ARG A 371 -12.46 -38.76 9.14
C ARG A 371 -12.11 -39.33 10.53
N ILE A 372 -11.82 -38.46 11.50
CA ILE A 372 -11.49 -38.88 12.87
C ILE A 372 -12.75 -38.96 13.73
N ILE A 373 -13.60 -37.93 13.68
CA ILE A 373 -14.75 -37.81 14.58
C ILE A 373 -16.02 -38.44 14.00
N ASP A 374 -16.31 -38.30 12.72
CA ASP A 374 -17.63 -38.61 12.17
C ASP A 374 -17.89 -40.12 12.15
N ALA A 375 -19.14 -40.49 12.41
CA ALA A 375 -19.60 -41.87 12.34
C ALA A 375 -20.02 -42.23 10.90
N ASP A 376 -19.64 -43.42 10.45
CA ASP A 376 -20.19 -44.01 9.24
C ASP A 376 -21.58 -44.57 9.55
N PHE A 377 -22.63 -43.92 9.02
CA PHE A 377 -24.02 -44.33 9.21
C PHE A 377 -24.30 -45.76 8.73
N ALA A 378 -23.64 -46.23 7.67
CA ALA A 378 -23.86 -47.58 7.16
C ALA A 378 -23.34 -48.63 8.17
N VAL A 379 -22.19 -48.37 8.79
CA VAL A 379 -21.62 -49.25 9.81
C VAL A 379 -22.44 -49.18 11.10
N GLU A 380 -22.82 -47.98 11.55
CA GLU A 380 -23.55 -47.85 12.82
C GLU A 380 -25.00 -48.33 12.75
N THR A 381 -25.67 -48.23 11.61
CA THR A 381 -27.00 -48.86 11.42
C THR A 381 -26.92 -50.40 11.41
N ALA A 382 -25.87 -50.98 10.82
CA ALA A 382 -25.62 -52.41 10.89
C ALA A 382 -25.30 -52.86 12.33
N ASN A 383 -24.52 -52.09 13.08
CA ASN A 383 -24.26 -52.34 14.50
C ASN A 383 -25.52 -52.22 15.35
N LEU A 384 -26.39 -51.24 15.05
CA LEU A 384 -27.65 -51.05 15.76
C LEU A 384 -28.57 -52.26 15.57
N SER A 385 -28.74 -52.70 14.32
CA SER A 385 -29.53 -53.89 14.00
C SER A 385 -28.97 -55.12 14.71
N ARG A 386 -27.65 -55.35 14.66
CA ARG A 386 -26.98 -56.45 15.37
C ARG A 386 -27.22 -56.40 16.89
N THR A 387 -27.06 -55.24 17.51
CA THR A 387 -27.21 -55.07 18.96
C THR A 387 -28.66 -55.19 19.43
N GLN A 388 -29.63 -54.74 18.63
CA GLN A 388 -31.06 -54.97 18.88
C GLN A 388 -31.42 -56.45 18.82
N ILE A 389 -30.94 -57.19 17.81
CA ILE A 389 -31.15 -58.64 17.69
C ILE A 389 -30.50 -59.37 18.87
N LEU A 390 -29.28 -59.00 19.26
CA LEU A 390 -28.59 -59.58 20.43
C LEU A 390 -29.31 -59.29 21.74
N GLN A 391 -29.92 -58.11 21.90
CA GLN A 391 -30.71 -57.76 23.08
C GLN A 391 -31.98 -58.61 23.16
N GLN A 392 -32.70 -58.79 22.05
CA GLN A 392 -33.87 -59.68 21.97
C GLN A 392 -33.51 -61.15 22.22
N ALA A 393 -32.39 -61.63 21.68
CA ALA A 393 -31.90 -62.98 21.94
C ALA A 393 -31.43 -63.14 23.40
N GLY A 394 -30.78 -62.12 23.97
CA GLY A 394 -30.32 -62.11 25.36
C GLY A 394 -31.47 -62.17 26.36
N THR A 395 -32.57 -61.45 26.14
CA THR A 395 -33.75 -61.52 27.02
C THR A 395 -34.42 -62.89 26.94
N ALA A 396 -34.52 -63.49 25.74
CA ALA A 396 -35.02 -64.84 25.56
C ALA A 396 -34.12 -65.89 26.26
N MET A 397 -32.79 -65.74 26.17
CA MET A 397 -31.84 -66.64 26.82
C MET A 397 -31.83 -66.51 28.35
N VAL A 398 -32.00 -65.30 28.89
CA VAL A 398 -32.17 -65.09 30.34
C VAL A 398 -33.48 -65.73 30.81
N ALA A 399 -34.57 -65.56 30.05
CA ALA A 399 -35.85 -66.21 30.34
C ALA A 399 -35.73 -67.74 30.35
N GLN A 400 -35.06 -68.33 29.36
CA GLN A 400 -34.79 -69.77 29.28
C GLN A 400 -33.88 -70.24 30.43
N ALA A 401 -32.81 -69.50 30.73
CA ALA A 401 -31.88 -69.84 31.81
C ALA A 401 -32.54 -69.82 33.19
N ASN A 402 -33.55 -68.96 33.39
CA ASN A 402 -34.34 -68.89 34.63
C ASN A 402 -35.36 -70.03 34.78
N GLN A 403 -35.70 -70.76 33.70
CA GLN A 403 -36.59 -71.92 33.74
C GLN A 403 -35.86 -73.23 34.09
N ILE A 404 -34.54 -73.31 33.86
CA ILE A 404 -33.73 -74.52 34.15
C ILE A 404 -33.88 -75.01 35.61
N PRO A 405 -33.86 -74.14 36.65
CA PRO A 405 -34.09 -74.56 38.04
C PRO A 405 -35.51 -75.08 38.30
N GLN A 406 -36.52 -74.60 37.55
CA GLN A 406 -37.92 -75.05 37.70
C GLN A 406 -38.10 -76.48 37.18
N ASN A 407 -37.39 -76.87 36.12
CA ASN A 407 -37.38 -78.25 35.62
C ASN A 407 -36.75 -79.22 36.63
N VAL A 408 -35.78 -78.76 37.44
CA VAL A 408 -35.18 -79.56 38.51
C VAL A 408 -36.14 -79.74 39.70
N LEU A 409 -36.96 -78.73 40.02
CA LEU A 409 -38.02 -78.86 41.03
C LEU A 409 -39.12 -79.85 40.61
N GLN A 410 -39.47 -79.90 39.31
CA GLN A 410 -40.40 -80.89 38.78
C GLN A 410 -39.86 -82.33 38.89
N LEU A 411 -38.55 -82.52 38.77
CA LEU A 411 -37.88 -83.83 38.93
C LEU A 411 -37.72 -84.27 40.39
N LEU A 412 -37.91 -83.36 41.36
CA LEU A 412 -37.89 -83.62 42.80
C LEU A 412 -39.30 -83.81 43.38
N GLN A 413 -40.36 -83.47 42.62
CA GLN A 413 -41.76 -83.59 43.01
C GLN A 413 -42.49 -84.80 42.38
N GLY A 414 -41.84 -85.49 41.44
CA GLY A 414 -42.28 -86.79 40.92
C GLY A 414 -41.25 -87.86 41.24
#